data_AF-A0A8I1MA64-F1
#
_entry.id   AF-A0A8I1MA64-F1
#
_cell.length_a   1.000
_cell.length_b   1.000
_cell.length_c   1.000
_cell.angle_alpha   90.00
_cell.angle_beta   90.00
_cell.angle_gamma   90.00
#
_symmetry.space_group_name_H-M   'P 1'
#
loop_
_entity.id
_entity.type
_entity.pdbx_description
1 polymer ?
#
loop_
_entity_poly.entity_id
_entity_poly.type
_entity_poly.pdbx_seq_one_letter_code
_entity_poly.pdbx_strand_id
1 'polypeptide(L)'
;MKHLVIAFSMLCAVSFAASSAKANLKKEYCSNQTYYTETGENDGGRYPHLHCDTNFLTYSSGSTHYNFVIGSTLQSGTAGSACFKAEEQDAPNLKAKIAEVCDDFGKACYGC
;
A
#
# COMPACT_ATOMS: atom_id res chain seq x y z
N MET A 1 5.18 62.18 -14.01
CA MET A 1 5.10 60.87 -14.69
C MET A 1 4.43 59.90 -13.74
N LYS A 2 3.35 59.28 -14.21
CA LYS A 2 2.50 58.32 -13.48
C LYS A 2 3.28 57.03 -13.29
N HIS A 3 3.45 56.54 -12.05
CA HIS A 3 3.74 55.13 -11.83
C HIS A 3 2.80 54.57 -10.77
N LEU A 4 1.84 53.83 -11.30
CA LEU A 4 0.81 53.05 -10.67
C LEU A 4 1.37 51.63 -10.60
N VAL A 5 1.57 51.05 -9.42
CA VAL A 5 1.71 49.60 -9.27
C VAL A 5 1.02 49.18 -7.97
N ILE A 6 -0.21 48.70 -8.11
CA ILE A 6 -0.96 47.98 -7.09
C ILE A 6 -0.49 46.54 -7.17
N ALA A 7 0.14 46.01 -6.12
CA ALA A 7 0.47 44.58 -6.01
C ALA A 7 -0.44 43.94 -4.96
N PHE A 8 -1.58 43.43 -5.43
CA PHE A 8 -2.48 42.55 -4.68
C PHE A 8 -1.90 41.13 -4.75
N SER A 9 -1.15 40.70 -3.75
CA SER A 9 -0.73 39.30 -3.63
C SER A 9 -1.84 38.51 -2.93
N MET A 10 -2.78 37.99 -3.73
CA MET A 10 -3.73 36.97 -3.30
C MET A 10 -2.99 35.67 -2.99
N LEU A 11 -2.87 35.36 -1.70
CA LEU A 11 -2.39 34.06 -1.22
C LEU A 11 -3.54 33.06 -1.37
N CYS A 12 -3.64 32.40 -2.52
CA CYS A 12 -4.54 31.26 -2.69
C CYS A 12 -4.01 30.09 -1.85
N ALA A 13 -4.49 29.96 -0.62
CA ALA A 13 -4.39 28.73 0.14
C ALA A 13 -5.29 27.68 -0.55
N VAL A 14 -4.69 26.83 -1.37
CA VAL A 14 -5.36 25.68 -1.94
C VAL A 14 -5.51 24.66 -0.81
N SER A 15 -6.66 24.68 -0.16
CA SER A 15 -7.07 23.63 0.76
C SER A 15 -7.29 22.37 -0.07
N PHE A 16 -6.30 21.47 -0.09
CA PHE A 16 -6.51 20.11 -0.59
C PHE A 16 -7.48 19.42 0.37
N ALA A 17 -8.77 19.52 0.08
CA ALA A 17 -9.74 18.60 0.64
C ALA A 17 -9.38 17.23 0.06
N ALA A 18 -8.56 16.46 0.80
CA ALA A 18 -8.39 15.04 0.53
C ALA A 18 -9.75 14.38 0.74
N SER A 19 -10.52 14.23 -0.34
CA SER A 19 -11.66 13.35 -0.34
C SER A 19 -11.15 11.99 0.11
N SER A 20 -11.63 11.50 1.24
CA SER A 20 -11.41 10.12 1.69
C SER A 20 -12.18 9.20 0.75
N ALA A 21 -11.69 9.05 -0.48
CA ALA A 21 -11.99 7.90 -1.29
C ALA A 21 -11.59 6.69 -0.44
N LYS A 22 -12.50 5.72 -0.28
CA LYS A 22 -12.09 4.42 0.28
C LYS A 22 -10.92 3.95 -0.60
N ALA A 23 -9.74 3.85 0.00
CA ALA A 23 -8.53 3.39 -0.69
C ALA A 23 -8.90 2.09 -1.42
N ASN A 24 -8.73 2.05 -2.74
CA ASN A 24 -8.96 0.83 -3.50
C ASN A 24 -7.64 0.08 -3.50
N LEU A 25 -7.38 -0.63 -2.41
CA LEU A 25 -6.08 -1.26 -2.13
C LEU A 25 -5.66 -2.20 -3.28
N LYS A 26 -6.63 -2.93 -3.85
CA LYS A 26 -6.43 -3.75 -5.04
C LYS A 26 -5.89 -2.97 -6.23
N LYS A 27 -6.43 -1.78 -6.50
CA LYS A 27 -5.97 -0.91 -7.59
C LYS A 27 -4.60 -0.31 -7.28
N GLU A 28 -4.41 0.18 -6.05
CA GLU A 28 -3.20 0.88 -5.62
C GLU A 28 -1.99 -0.07 -5.57
N TYR A 29 -2.12 -1.21 -4.88
CA TYR A 29 -0.98 -2.07 -4.58
C TYR A 29 -0.85 -3.25 -5.55
N CYS A 30 -1.92 -3.66 -6.22
CA CYS A 30 -1.94 -4.91 -6.99
C CYS A 30 -2.33 -4.73 -8.45
N SER A 31 -2.25 -3.51 -9.01
CA SER A 31 -2.59 -3.24 -10.42
C SER A 31 -3.97 -3.77 -10.83
N ASN A 32 -4.94 -3.72 -9.90
CA ASN A 32 -6.29 -4.25 -10.07
C ASN A 32 -6.39 -5.79 -10.22
N GLN A 33 -5.33 -6.55 -9.92
CA GLN A 33 -5.33 -8.01 -9.86
C GLN A 33 -5.84 -8.51 -8.50
N THR A 34 -6.51 -9.66 -8.47
CA THR A 34 -6.99 -10.27 -7.21
C THR A 34 -5.84 -10.88 -6.43
N TYR A 35 -4.85 -11.42 -7.14
CA TYR A 35 -3.64 -11.95 -6.59
C TYR A 35 -2.46 -11.25 -7.25
N TYR A 36 -1.41 -11.02 -6.48
CA TYR A 36 -0.13 -10.56 -6.98
C TYR A 36 0.92 -11.54 -6.47
N THR A 37 1.56 -12.28 -7.36
CA THR A 37 2.63 -13.22 -7.03
C THR A 37 3.99 -12.53 -7.15
N GLU A 38 5.06 -13.24 -6.79
CA GLU A 38 6.43 -12.76 -6.98
C GLU A 38 6.75 -12.41 -8.44
N THR A 39 6.14 -13.10 -9.39
CA THR A 39 6.27 -12.85 -10.84
C THR A 39 5.35 -11.73 -11.35
N GLY A 40 4.51 -11.15 -10.49
CA GLY A 40 3.49 -10.16 -10.87
C GLY A 40 2.27 -10.75 -11.60
N GLU A 41 2.11 -12.08 -11.53
CA GLU A 41 0.98 -12.80 -12.12
C GLU A 41 -0.25 -12.77 -11.19
N ASN A 42 -1.44 -12.81 -11.80
CA ASN A 42 -2.71 -12.94 -11.08
C ASN A 42 -3.08 -14.42 -10.88
N ASP A 43 -2.25 -15.15 -10.13
CA ASP A 43 -2.44 -16.58 -9.85
C ASP A 43 -2.59 -16.83 -8.33
N GLY A 44 -3.83 -17.03 -7.88
CA GLY A 44 -4.15 -17.35 -6.48
C GLY A 44 -3.87 -18.80 -6.09
N GLY A 45 -3.54 -19.68 -7.04
CA GLY A 45 -3.19 -21.08 -6.79
C GLY A 45 -1.72 -21.28 -6.43
N ARG A 46 -0.86 -20.28 -6.68
CA ARG A 46 0.57 -20.32 -6.38
C ARG A 46 0.89 -19.52 -5.14
N TYR A 47 1.78 -20.06 -4.31
CA TYR A 47 2.33 -19.37 -3.14
C TYR A 47 3.83 -19.12 -3.33
N PRO A 48 4.39 -18.09 -2.66
CA PRO A 48 3.67 -17.05 -1.94
C PRO A 48 2.93 -16.07 -2.86
N HIS A 49 1.90 -15.40 -2.34
CA HIS A 49 1.19 -14.34 -3.05
C HIS A 49 0.57 -13.33 -2.08
N LEU A 50 0.25 -12.15 -2.62
CA LEU A 50 -0.59 -11.16 -1.99
C LEU A 50 -2.02 -11.30 -2.55
N HIS A 51 -3.00 -11.59 -1.71
CA HIS A 51 -4.41 -11.52 -2.05
C HIS A 51 -4.89 -10.09 -1.78
N CYS A 52 -5.40 -9.47 -2.84
CA CYS A 52 -5.78 -8.07 -2.87
C CYS A 52 -7.26 -7.90 -3.19
N ASP A 53 -7.96 -7.26 -2.27
CA ASP A 53 -9.32 -6.77 -2.50
C ASP A 53 -9.34 -5.26 -2.31
N THR A 54 -10.47 -4.66 -2.66
CA THR A 54 -10.75 -3.23 -2.53
C THR A 54 -10.46 -2.69 -1.13
N ASN A 55 -10.58 -3.52 -0.09
CA ASN A 55 -10.48 -3.10 1.30
C ASN A 55 -9.61 -4.02 2.18
N PHE A 56 -8.88 -4.99 1.62
CA PHE A 56 -7.91 -5.75 2.42
C PHE A 56 -6.70 -6.18 1.60
N LEU A 57 -5.61 -6.44 2.31
CA LEU A 57 -4.40 -7.07 1.79
C LEU A 57 -4.00 -8.22 2.72
N THR A 58 -3.78 -9.38 2.12
CA THR A 58 -3.38 -10.60 2.82
C THR A 58 -2.19 -11.22 2.12
N TYR A 59 -1.05 -11.31 2.80
CA TYR A 59 0.06 -12.11 2.31
C TYR A 59 -0.19 -13.57 2.68
N SER A 60 -0.04 -14.49 1.74
CA SER A 60 -0.22 -15.92 1.98
C SER A 60 1.05 -16.68 1.62
N SER A 61 1.45 -17.59 2.50
CA SER A 61 2.61 -18.46 2.36
C SER A 61 2.15 -19.90 2.68
N GLY A 62 1.78 -20.65 1.64
CA GLY A 62 1.18 -21.97 1.78
C GLY A 62 -0.15 -21.89 2.55
N SER A 63 -0.25 -22.59 3.68
CA SER A 63 -1.45 -22.58 4.54
C SER A 63 -1.50 -21.40 5.52
N THR A 64 -0.47 -20.56 5.57
CA THR A 64 -0.41 -19.43 6.51
C THR A 64 -0.82 -18.13 5.82
N HIS A 65 -1.72 -17.38 6.45
CA HIS A 65 -2.26 -16.13 5.93
C HIS A 65 -2.00 -14.99 6.93
N TYR A 66 -1.49 -13.88 6.43
CA TYR A 66 -1.15 -12.68 7.18
C TYR A 66 -2.05 -11.54 6.69
N ASN A 67 -3.20 -11.34 7.34
CA ASN A 67 -4.10 -10.23 7.02
C ASN A 67 -3.54 -8.94 7.61
N PHE A 68 -2.84 -8.15 6.81
CA PHE A 68 -2.07 -7.02 7.32
C PHE A 68 -2.68 -5.66 7.01
N VAL A 69 -3.63 -5.56 6.06
CA VAL A 69 -4.52 -4.40 5.93
C VAL A 69 -5.97 -4.87 5.93
N ILE A 70 -6.81 -4.24 6.75
CA ILE A 70 -8.25 -4.49 6.81
C ILE A 70 -8.97 -3.14 6.88
N GLY A 71 -9.77 -2.84 5.86
CA GLY A 71 -10.33 -1.52 5.63
C GLY A 71 -9.23 -0.48 5.45
N SER A 72 -9.24 0.53 6.31
CA SER A 72 -8.23 1.59 6.38
C SER A 72 -7.24 1.38 7.53
N THR A 73 -7.10 0.16 8.03
CA THR A 73 -6.27 -0.13 9.21
C THR A 73 -5.13 -1.07 8.83
N LEU A 74 -3.89 -0.61 9.02
CA LEU A 74 -2.68 -1.43 8.94
C LEU A 74 -2.40 -2.13 10.27
N GLN A 75 -2.23 -3.45 10.22
CA GLN A 75 -1.76 -4.28 11.33
C GLN A 75 -0.23 -4.40 11.25
N SER A 76 0.49 -3.36 11.69
CA SER A 76 1.96 -3.21 11.51
C SER A 76 2.81 -4.42 11.95
N GLY A 77 2.44 -5.11 13.04
CA GLY A 77 3.14 -6.33 13.48
C GLY A 77 2.91 -7.53 12.55
N THR A 78 1.67 -7.69 12.06
CA THR A 78 1.32 -8.73 11.07
C THR A 78 1.98 -8.43 9.72
N ALA A 79 2.03 -7.16 9.33
CA ALA A 79 2.72 -6.71 8.12
C ALA A 79 4.23 -6.98 8.17
N GLY A 80 4.89 -6.71 9.30
CA GLY A 80 6.29 -7.08 9.48
C GLY A 80 6.51 -8.60 9.46
N SER A 81 5.64 -9.37 10.10
CA SER A 81 5.68 -10.84 10.01
C SER A 81 5.54 -11.34 8.56
N ALA A 82 4.66 -10.71 7.77
CA ALA A 82 4.51 -11.00 6.34
C ALA A 82 5.76 -10.63 5.55
N CYS A 83 6.38 -9.47 5.83
CA CYS A 83 7.61 -9.02 5.20
C CYS A 83 8.78 -9.99 5.46
N PHE A 84 9.04 -10.37 6.73
CA PHE A 84 10.03 -11.38 7.04
C PHE A 84 9.73 -12.71 6.35
N LYS A 85 8.46 -13.12 6.29
CA LYS A 85 8.11 -14.38 5.65
C LYS A 85 8.33 -14.35 4.14
N ALA A 86 8.14 -13.21 3.49
CA ALA A 86 8.49 -13.01 2.09
C ALA A 86 10.00 -13.07 1.87
N GLU A 87 10.80 -12.49 2.77
CA GLU A 87 12.26 -12.61 2.73
C GLU A 87 12.74 -14.05 2.91
N GLU A 88 12.22 -14.77 3.91
CA GLU A 88 12.55 -16.19 4.13
C GLU A 88 12.24 -17.08 2.92
N GLN A 89 11.29 -16.67 2.08
CA GLN A 89 10.87 -17.39 0.87
C GLN A 89 11.51 -16.88 -0.41
N ASP A 90 12.50 -15.98 -0.31
CA ASP A 90 13.16 -15.37 -1.45
C ASP A 90 12.15 -14.73 -2.42
N ALA A 91 11.16 -14.03 -1.87
CA ALA A 91 10.12 -13.32 -2.61
C ALA A 91 10.30 -11.79 -2.51
N PRO A 92 11.32 -11.22 -3.18
CA PRO A 92 11.69 -9.82 -3.03
C PRO A 92 10.62 -8.82 -3.51
N ASN A 93 9.85 -9.13 -4.56
CA ASN A 93 8.78 -8.25 -5.05
C ASN A 93 7.60 -8.23 -4.07
N LEU A 94 7.26 -9.37 -3.46
CA LEU A 94 6.25 -9.43 -2.40
C LEU A 94 6.71 -8.69 -1.14
N LYS A 95 7.98 -8.86 -0.74
CA LYS A 95 8.59 -8.09 0.35
C LYS A 95 8.50 -6.59 0.10
N ALA A 96 8.93 -6.15 -1.08
CA ALA A 96 8.88 -4.74 -1.47
C ALA A 96 7.45 -4.19 -1.47
N LYS A 97 6.48 -4.97 -1.96
CA LYS A 97 5.07 -4.54 -1.96
C LYS A 97 4.50 -4.40 -0.56
N ILE A 98 4.86 -5.29 0.37
CA ILE A 98 4.45 -5.15 1.77
C ILE A 98 5.07 -3.90 2.39
N ALA A 99 6.36 -3.63 2.14
CA ALA A 99 7.06 -2.44 2.64
C ALA A 99 6.44 -1.13 2.11
N GLU A 100 6.08 -1.09 0.82
CA GLU A 100 5.37 0.05 0.20
C GLU A 100 4.06 0.37 0.95
N VAL A 101 3.27 -0.66 1.28
CA VAL A 101 2.02 -0.49 2.06
C VAL A 101 2.31 0.07 3.45
N CYS A 102 3.39 -0.36 4.10
CA CYS A 102 3.78 0.15 5.42
C CYS A 102 4.06 1.66 5.35
N ASP A 103 4.87 2.06 4.37
CA ASP A 103 5.29 3.44 4.15
C ASP A 103 4.10 4.36 3.82
N ASP A 104 3.19 3.92 2.95
CA ASP A 104 2.00 4.69 2.57
C ASP A 104 1.01 4.92 3.73
N PHE A 105 0.97 3.99 4.69
CA PHE A 105 0.21 4.16 5.93
C PHE A 105 0.97 4.97 6.99
N GLY A 106 2.19 5.43 6.70
CA GLY A 106 3.05 6.19 7.60
C GLY A 106 3.49 5.39 8.81
N LYS A 107 3.68 4.07 8.67
CA LYS A 107 4.06 3.15 9.75
C LYS A 107 5.26 2.32 9.35
N ALA A 108 6.23 2.18 10.25
CA ALA A 108 7.21 1.12 10.13
C ALA A 108 6.54 -0.24 10.40
N CYS A 109 6.81 -1.22 9.56
CA CYS A 109 6.41 -2.60 9.81
C CYS A 109 7.41 -3.26 10.76
N TYR A 110 6.91 -3.73 11.90
CA TYR A 110 7.78 -4.27 12.95
C TYR A 110 8.37 -5.61 12.50
N GLY A 111 9.67 -5.65 12.22
CA GLY A 111 10.28 -6.86 11.70
C GLY A 111 10.28 -6.91 10.17
N CYS A 112 10.49 -5.76 9.54
CA CYS A 112 10.89 -5.59 8.16
C CYS A 112 12.07 -4.61 8.24
#